data_AF-X1TCR5-F1
#
_entry.id   AF-X1TCR5-F1
#
_cell.length_a   1.000
_cell.length_b   1.000
_cell.length_c   1.000
_cell.angle_alpha   90.00
_cell.angle_beta   90.00
_cell.angle_gamma   90.00
#
_symmetry.space_group_name_H-M   'P 1'
#
loop_
_entity.id
_entity.type
_entity.pdbx_description
1 polymer ?
#
loop_
_entity_poly.entity_id
_entity_poly.type
_entity_poly.pdbx_seq_one_letter_code
_entity_poly.pdbx_strand_id
1 'polypeptide(L)'
;MLKSTNASSYISALSINMIHRCKREKISVLLLLNTIRLIDKGQIKKMEDLDNYLKDRIDSYPKYILDTEKIKKMLEESYILS
;
A
#
# COMPACT_ATOMS: atom_id res chain seq x y z
N MET A 1 26.67 14.63 1.91
CA MET A 1 25.65 13.72 2.47
C MET A 1 24.28 14.33 2.26
N LEU A 2 23.59 13.97 1.17
CA LEU A 2 22.21 14.44 0.91
C LEU A 2 21.26 13.60 1.76
N LYS A 3 20.55 14.25 2.68
CA LYS A 3 19.62 13.63 3.62
C LYS A 3 18.41 13.06 2.87
N SER A 4 18.05 11.85 3.28
CA SER A 4 16.94 10.98 2.89
C SER A 4 15.52 11.56 3.10
N THR A 5 15.31 12.85 2.85
CA THR A 5 14.06 13.56 3.22
C THR A 5 12.94 13.54 2.16
N ASN A 6 13.20 13.06 0.94
CA ASN A 6 12.24 13.19 -0.17
C ASN A 6 11.30 11.99 -0.36
N ALA A 7 11.74 10.75 -0.08
CA ALA A 7 10.90 9.55 -0.33
C ALA A 7 9.80 9.38 0.73
N SER A 8 10.13 9.54 2.01
CA SER A 8 9.18 9.36 3.12
C SER A 8 8.09 10.45 3.14
N SER A 9 8.43 11.69 2.77
CA SER A 9 7.46 12.78 2.62
C SER A 9 6.53 12.58 1.43
N TYR A 10 7.04 12.05 0.32
CA TYR A 10 6.26 11.69 -0.87
C TYR A 10 5.26 10.56 -0.59
N ILE A 11 5.70 9.47 0.07
CA ILE A 11 4.84 8.37 0.49
C ILE A 11 3.75 8.87 1.46
N SER A 12 4.11 9.77 2.38
CA SER A 12 3.16 10.38 3.31
C SER A 12 2.07 11.19 2.60
N ALA A 13 2.42 12.03 1.63
CA ALA A 13 1.45 12.82 0.88
C ALA A 13 0.52 11.94 0.02
N LEU A 14 1.06 10.94 -0.66
CA LEU A 14 0.27 9.97 -1.44
C LEU A 14 -0.69 9.16 -0.56
N SER A 15 -0.25 8.80 0.65
CA SER A 15 -1.07 8.03 1.58
C SER A 15 -2.38 8.74 1.94
N ILE A 16 -2.39 10.07 2.02
CA ILE A 16 -3.61 10.84 2.34
C ILE A 16 -4.66 10.66 1.25
N ASN A 17 -4.27 10.79 -0.03
CA ASN A 17 -5.17 10.62 -1.16
C ASN A 17 -5.73 9.18 -1.23
N MET A 18 -4.88 8.18 -0.97
CA MET A 18 -5.30 6.78 -0.92
C MET A 18 -6.26 6.50 0.24
N ILE A 19 -6.05 7.12 1.41
CA ILE A 19 -6.96 7.02 2.56
C ILE A 19 -8.34 7.60 2.20
N HIS A 20 -8.39 8.76 1.54
CA HIS A 20 -9.66 9.33 1.07
C HIS A 20 -10.37 8.42 0.09
N ARG A 21 -9.63 7.82 -0.86
CA ARG A 21 -10.17 6.84 -1.80
C ARG A 21 -10.72 5.60 -1.08
N CYS A 22 -9.98 5.06 -0.11
CA CYS A 22 -10.44 3.94 0.70
C CYS A 22 -11.75 4.23 1.42
N LYS A 23 -11.89 5.42 2.02
CA LYS A 23 -13.13 5.82 2.68
C LYS A 23 -14.32 5.88 1.70
N ARG A 24 -14.11 6.44 0.50
CA ARG A 24 -15.18 6.54 -0.53
C ARG A 24 -15.59 5.16 -1.06
N GLU A 25 -14.61 4.30 -1.33
CA GLU A 25 -14.82 2.99 -1.94
C GLU A 25 -15.08 1.86 -0.92
N LYS A 26 -15.19 2.20 0.38
CA LYS A 26 -15.37 1.26 1.51
C LYS A 26 -14.28 0.17 1.57
N ILE A 27 -13.04 0.55 1.28
CA ILE A 27 -11.85 -0.31 1.38
C ILE A 27 -11.26 -0.20 2.79
N SER A 28 -10.72 -1.29 3.33
CA SER A 28 -9.98 -1.30 4.59
C SER A 28 -8.79 -0.33 4.60
N VAL A 29 -8.98 0.83 5.27
CA VAL A 29 -7.90 1.81 5.52
C VAL A 29 -6.76 1.19 6.33
N LEU A 30 -7.07 0.28 7.26
CA LEU A 30 -6.05 -0.39 8.08
C LEU A 30 -5.14 -1.28 7.22
N LEU A 31 -5.69 -1.97 6.23
CA LEU A 31 -4.91 -2.79 5.32
C LEU A 31 -3.97 -1.91 4.48
N LEU A 32 -4.46 -0.80 3.93
CA LEU A 32 -3.66 0.17 3.20
C LEU A 32 -2.50 0.71 4.05
N LEU A 33 -2.78 1.19 5.27
CA LEU A 33 -1.77 1.77 6.17
C LEU A 33 -0.69 0.76 6.53
N ASN A 34 -1.07 -0.50 6.77
CA ASN A 34 -0.10 -1.56 7.03
C ASN A 34 0.78 -1.81 5.80
N THR A 35 0.20 -1.88 4.61
CA THR A 35 0.95 -2.04 3.36
C THR A 35 1.94 -0.90 3.15
N ILE A 36 1.48 0.36 3.27
CA ILE A 36 2.35 1.55 3.13
C ILE A 36 3.49 1.53 4.16
N ARG A 37 3.21 1.14 5.41
CA ARG A 37 4.25 1.02 6.44
C ARG A 37 5.30 -0.02 6.10
N LEU A 38 4.92 -1.14 5.50
CA LEU A 38 5.87 -2.17 5.06
C LEU A 38 6.73 -1.68 3.89
N ILE A 39 6.15 -0.90 2.98
CA ILE A 39 6.88 -0.27 1.88
C ILE A 39 7.88 0.78 2.41
N ASP A 40 7.45 1.68 3.29
CA ASP A 40 8.30 2.73 3.87
C ASP A 40 9.49 2.14 4.67
N LYS A 41 9.29 0.97 5.30
CA LYS A 41 10.35 0.20 5.97
C LYS A 41 11.24 -0.59 5.01
N GLY A 42 10.96 -0.58 3.71
CA GLY A 42 11.69 -1.36 2.71
C GLY A 42 11.49 -2.87 2.83
N GLN A 43 10.38 -3.33 3.42
CA GLN A 43 10.02 -4.75 3.50
C GLN A 43 9.26 -5.21 2.24
N ILE A 44 8.56 -4.29 1.58
CA ILE A 44 7.99 -4.47 0.24
C ILE A 44 8.74 -3.50 -0.68
N LYS A 45 9.50 -4.02 -1.63
CA LYS A 45 10.37 -3.21 -2.51
C LYS A 45 9.93 -3.25 -3.97
N LYS A 46 9.28 -4.33 -4.39
CA LYS A 46 8.79 -4.55 -5.75
C LYS A 46 7.37 -5.10 -5.74
N MET A 47 6.71 -5.03 -6.90
CA MET A 47 5.33 -5.52 -7.07
C MET A 47 5.14 -6.99 -6.68
N GLU A 48 6.15 -7.83 -6.92
CA GLU A 48 6.13 -9.24 -6.50
C GLU A 48 6.04 -9.40 -4.97
N ASP A 49 6.72 -8.54 -4.21
CA ASP A 49 6.67 -8.58 -2.74
C ASP A 49 5.27 -8.18 -2.24
N LEU A 50 4.65 -7.20 -2.90
CA LEU A 50 3.29 -6.77 -2.61
C LEU A 50 2.29 -7.91 -2.88
N ASP A 51 2.43 -8.58 -4.01
CA ASP A 51 1.56 -9.69 -4.39
C ASP A 51 1.62 -10.84 -3.38
N ASN A 52 2.83 -11.21 -2.94
CA ASN A 52 3.02 -12.22 -1.91
C ASN A 52 2.36 -11.80 -0.59
N TYR A 53 2.61 -10.57 -0.14
CA TYR A 53 2.00 -10.05 1.09
C TYR A 53 0.45 -10.03 1.02
N LEU A 54 -0.12 -9.55 -0.08
CA LEU A 54 -1.58 -9.48 -0.23
C LEU A 54 -2.20 -10.88 -0.33
N LYS A 55 -1.53 -11.83 -0.99
CA LYS A 55 -1.98 -13.23 -1.04
C LYS A 55 -2.04 -13.84 0.35
N ASP A 56 -0.99 -13.68 1.16
CA ASP A 56 -0.96 -14.18 2.56
C ASP A 56 -2.10 -13.58 3.39
N ARG A 57 -2.45 -12.31 3.14
CA ARG A 57 -3.59 -11.65 3.78
C ARG A 57 -4.93 -12.24 3.37
N ILE A 58 -5.12 -12.58 2.10
CA ILE A 58 -6.35 -13.23 1.61
C ILE A 58 -6.46 -14.62 2.23
N ASP A 59 -5.38 -15.41 2.23
CA ASP A 59 -5.37 -16.78 2.75
C ASP A 59 -5.73 -16.79 4.25
N SER A 60 -5.24 -15.79 5.01
CA SER A 60 -5.58 -15.63 6.43
C SER A 60 -6.97 -15.00 6.67
N TYR A 61 -7.42 -14.14 5.76
CA TYR A 61 -8.65 -13.35 5.90
C TYR A 61 -9.35 -13.16 4.54
N PRO A 62 -10.10 -14.18 4.06
CA PRO A 62 -10.68 -14.17 2.71
C PRO A 62 -11.62 -13.00 2.43
N LYS A 63 -12.21 -12.40 3.49
CA LYS A 63 -13.04 -11.19 3.41
C LYS A 63 -12.33 -9.99 2.78
N TYR A 64 -11.00 -9.98 2.72
CA TYR A 64 -10.22 -8.88 2.15
C TYR A 64 -9.93 -9.02 0.65
N ILE A 65 -10.39 -10.06 -0.05
CA ILE A 65 -10.05 -10.28 -1.46
C ILE A 65 -10.28 -9.04 -2.36
N LEU A 66 -11.44 -8.39 -2.25
CA LEU A 66 -11.76 -7.19 -3.02
C LEU A 66 -10.94 -5.97 -2.57
N ASP A 67 -10.63 -5.89 -1.28
CA ASP A 67 -9.82 -4.79 -0.73
C ASP A 67 -8.37 -4.91 -1.17
N THR A 68 -7.82 -6.13 -1.20
CA THR A 68 -6.45 -6.41 -1.65
C THR A 68 -6.27 -6.08 -3.12
N GLU A 69 -7.22 -6.42 -4.00
CA GLU A 69 -7.17 -6.08 -5.42
C GLU A 69 -7.18 -4.55 -5.64
N LYS A 70 -8.06 -3.84 -4.93
CA LYS A 70 -8.14 -2.38 -5.03
C LYS A 70 -6.89 -1.70 -4.47
N ILE A 71 -6.32 -2.21 -3.38
CA ILE A 71 -5.07 -1.69 -2.80
C ILE A 71 -3.90 -1.90 -3.75
N LYS A 72 -3.79 -3.08 -4.36
CA LYS A 72 -2.78 -3.36 -5.38
C LYS A 72 -2.85 -2.32 -6.50
N LYS A 73 -4.04 -2.15 -7.07
CA LYS A 73 -4.28 -1.17 -8.14
C LYS A 73 -3.93 0.26 -7.72
N MET A 74 -4.32 0.69 -6.51
CA MET A 74 -3.97 2.01 -6.00
C MET A 74 -2.44 2.23 -5.88
N LEU A 75 -1.71 1.19 -5.48
CA LEU A 75 -0.25 1.27 -5.33
C LEU A 75 0.45 1.27 -6.68
N GLU A 76 -0.01 0.47 -7.64
CA GLU A 76 0.46 0.48 -9.03
C GLU A 76 0.27 1.87 -9.68
N GLU A 77 -0.93 2.45 -9.56
CA GLU A 77 -1.26 3.78 -10.10
C GLU A 77 -0.43 4.91 -9.47
N SER A 78 0.12 4.67 -8.27
CA SER A 78 0.90 5.66 -7.53
C SER A 78 2.41 5.64 -7.82
N TYR A 79 2.89 4.65 -8.59
CA TYR A 79 4.31 4.47 -8.90
C TYR A 79 5.21 4.38 -7.64
N ILE A 80 4.66 3.98 -6.49
CA ILE A 80 5.44 3.79 -5.26
C ILE A 80 6.36 2.56 -5.36
N LEU A 81 5.91 1.54 -6.11
CA LEU A 81 6.61 0.28 -6.36
C LEU A 81 6.89 0.16 -7.87
N SER A 82 7.84 0.96 -8.36
CA SER A 82 8.33 0.93 -9.76
C SER A 82 9.72 0.32 -9.86
#